data_AF-A0A931F0D9-F1
#
_entry.id   AF-A0A931F0D9-F1
#
_cell.length_a   1.000
_cell.length_b   1.000
_cell.length_c   1.000
_cell.angle_alpha   90.00
_cell.angle_beta   90.00
_cell.angle_gamma   90.00
#
_symmetry.space_group_name_H-M   'P 1'
#
loop_
_entity.id
_entity.type
_entity.pdbx_description
1 polymer ?
#
loop_
_entity_poly.entity_id
_entity_poly.type
_entity_poly.pdbx_seq_one_letter_code
_entity_poly.pdbx_strand_id
1 'polypeptide(L)'
;MDEFRIRAGSFPRIVAPFIAPLVLFFAVCLLLGAIFTNSTPLGVVIAVLATGALFAVLVAKHRRLTSGTVVRFSPDGVELSDSYGFRARLRWPDITRVDIVNTQLANPRRVGRPGGVRVQAQALRSVGLIGWGERTVPPRVPRWMRDRLARVPVDPATGRPEVTIPLGEFDPLWERGRMGDWVRHHRPDLMG
;
A
#
# COMPACT_ATOMS: atom_id res chain seq x y z
N MET A 1 14.23 17.57 -11.01
CA MET A 1 13.04 16.74 -10.72
C MET A 1 13.56 15.37 -10.34
N ASP A 2 13.22 14.89 -9.15
CA ASP A 2 13.72 13.63 -8.61
C ASP A 2 12.59 12.61 -8.49
N GLU A 3 12.85 11.39 -8.94
CA GLU A 3 11.89 10.27 -8.91
C GLU A 3 12.29 9.24 -7.84
N PHE A 4 11.34 8.88 -6.99
CA PHE A 4 11.50 7.88 -5.92
C PHE A 4 10.49 6.76 -6.10
N ARG A 5 10.97 5.52 -5.95
CA ARG A 5 10.17 4.29 -6.07
C ARG A 5 10.24 3.48 -4.79
N ILE A 6 9.22 2.67 -4.55
CA ILE A 6 9.16 1.80 -3.36
C ILE A 6 10.35 0.84 -3.37
N ARG A 7 11.19 0.88 -2.33
CA ARG A 7 12.30 -0.07 -2.18
C ARG A 7 11.77 -1.50 -1.97
N ALA A 8 12.47 -2.48 -2.55
CA ALA A 8 12.10 -3.90 -2.53
C ALA A 8 12.11 -4.60 -1.15
N GLY A 9 12.27 -3.87 -0.04
CA GLY A 9 12.36 -4.40 1.32
C GLY A 9 11.04 -4.48 2.10
N SER A 10 9.91 -4.02 1.54
CA SER A 10 8.61 -4.00 2.24
C SER A 10 7.81 -5.31 2.14
N PHE A 11 8.27 -6.26 1.33
CA PHE A 11 7.61 -7.55 1.09
C PHE A 11 7.29 -8.36 2.37
N PRO A 12 8.21 -8.57 3.33
CA PRO A 12 7.90 -9.37 4.53
C PRO A 12 6.76 -8.79 5.37
N ARG A 13 6.62 -7.45 5.43
CA ARG A 13 5.49 -6.80 6.15
C ARG A 13 4.15 -7.08 5.48
N ILE A 14 4.13 -7.23 4.16
CA ILE A 14 2.92 -7.50 3.38
C ILE A 14 2.55 -8.98 3.43
N VAL A 15 3.54 -9.88 3.48
CA VAL A 15 3.32 -11.34 3.55
C VAL A 15 2.95 -11.80 4.95
N ALA A 16 3.47 -11.16 6.01
CA ALA A 16 3.22 -11.51 7.41
C ALA A 16 1.75 -11.90 7.74
N PRO A 17 0.72 -11.09 7.39
CA PRO A 17 -0.68 -11.44 7.67
C PRO A 17 -1.20 -12.66 6.89
N PHE A 18 -0.51 -13.11 5.83
CA PHE A 18 -0.89 -14.26 5.02
C PHE A 18 -0.19 -15.55 5.45
N ILE A 19 0.80 -15.52 6.36
CA ILE A 19 1.55 -16.70 6.78
C ILE A 19 0.61 -17.76 7.38
N ALA A 20 -0.19 -17.41 8.40
CA ALA A 20 -1.08 -18.37 9.05
C ALA A 20 -2.13 -18.97 8.07
N PRO A 21 -2.82 -18.18 7.23
CA PRO A 21 -3.66 -18.73 6.17
C PRO A 21 -2.94 -19.65 5.18
N LEU A 22 -1.70 -19.33 4.79
CA LEU A 22 -0.90 -20.16 3.88
C LEU A 22 -0.51 -21.50 4.53
N VAL A 23 -0.16 -21.49 5.81
CA VAL A 23 0.13 -22.71 6.57
C VAL A 23 -1.11 -23.59 6.69
N LEU A 24 -2.26 -22.99 7.01
CA LEU A 24 -3.53 -23.74 7.07
C LEU A 24 -3.90 -24.31 5.70
N PHE A 25 -3.76 -23.52 4.63
CA PHE A 25 -4.02 -23.98 3.27
C PHE A 25 -3.10 -25.15 2.89
N PHE A 26 -1.81 -25.06 3.22
CA PHE A 26 -0.86 -26.14 3.02
C PHE A 26 -1.31 -27.43 3.74
N ALA A 27 -1.69 -27.32 5.02
CA ALA A 27 -2.15 -28.47 5.80
C ALA A 27 -3.41 -29.13 5.19
N VAL A 28 -4.38 -28.31 4.74
CA VAL A 28 -5.59 -28.81 4.08
C VAL A 28 -5.24 -29.51 2.76
N CYS A 29 -4.41 -28.92 1.91
CA CYS A 29 -3.99 -29.54 0.65
C CYS A 29 -3.20 -30.83 0.87
N LEU A 30 -2.37 -30.88 1.92
CA LEU A 30 -1.60 -32.07 2.28
C LEU A 30 -2.53 -33.22 2.68
N LEU A 31 -3.50 -32.96 3.56
CA LEU A 31 -4.47 -33.95 4.00
C LEU A 31 -5.33 -34.46 2.84
N LEU A 32 -5.87 -33.56 2.03
CA LEU A 32 -6.67 -33.94 0.86
C LEU A 32 -5.85 -34.73 -0.15
N GLY A 33 -4.63 -34.26 -0.46
CA GLY A 33 -3.73 -34.95 -1.38
C GLY A 33 -3.38 -36.35 -0.89
N ALA A 34 -3.06 -36.52 0.40
CA ALA A 34 -2.75 -37.82 0.99
C ALA A 34 -3.96 -38.77 0.96
N ILE A 35 -5.17 -38.29 1.24
CA ILE A 35 -6.41 -39.09 1.19
C ILE A 35 -6.72 -39.54 -0.24
N PHE A 36 -6.74 -38.62 -1.20
CA PHE A 36 -7.14 -38.93 -2.57
C PHE A 36 -6.12 -39.79 -3.33
N THR A 37 -4.83 -39.67 -2.99
CA THR A 37 -3.77 -40.45 -3.64
C THR A 37 -3.35 -41.69 -2.85
N ASN A 38 -3.87 -41.86 -1.63
CA ASN A 38 -3.44 -42.86 -0.65
C ASN A 38 -1.91 -42.88 -0.44
N SER A 39 -1.26 -41.71 -0.59
CA SER A 39 0.19 -41.57 -0.62
C SER A 39 0.61 -40.24 0.01
N THR A 40 1.27 -40.32 1.17
CA THR A 40 1.80 -39.15 1.88
C THR A 40 2.81 -38.36 1.03
N PRO A 41 3.76 -38.98 0.30
CA PRO A 41 4.68 -38.24 -0.56
C PRO A 41 3.96 -37.44 -1.65
N LEU A 42 2.93 -38.01 -2.29
CA LEU A 42 2.15 -37.30 -3.32
C LEU A 42 1.32 -36.16 -2.71
N GLY A 43 0.75 -36.35 -1.53
CA GLY A 43 0.07 -35.29 -0.79
C GLY A 43 0.97 -34.08 -0.49
N VAL A 44 2.23 -34.33 -0.08
CA VAL A 44 3.23 -33.27 0.14
C VAL A 44 3.51 -32.50 -1.15
N VAL A 45 3.73 -33.19 -2.28
CA VAL A 45 4.00 -32.54 -3.57
C VAL A 45 2.83 -31.64 -3.98
N ILE A 46 1.58 -32.12 -3.85
CA ILE A 46 0.38 -31.33 -4.16
C ILE A 46 0.29 -30.08 -3.27
N ALA A 47 0.52 -30.22 -1.96
CA ALA A 47 0.47 -29.12 -1.01
C ALA A 47 1.53 -28.04 -1.31
N VAL A 48 2.76 -28.46 -1.63
CA VAL A 48 3.85 -27.55 -2.01
C VAL A 48 3.50 -26.81 -3.30
N LEU A 49 3.02 -27.50 -4.34
CA LEU A 49 2.66 -26.87 -5.61
C LEU A 49 1.52 -25.87 -5.46
N ALA A 50 0.45 -26.25 -4.77
CA ALA A 50 -0.71 -25.38 -4.57
C ALA A 50 -0.34 -24.13 -3.75
N THR A 51 0.41 -24.31 -2.66
CA THR A 51 0.85 -23.19 -1.80
C THR A 51 1.84 -22.30 -2.53
N GLY A 52 2.77 -22.89 -3.28
CA GLY A 52 3.73 -22.18 -4.11
C GLY A 52 3.07 -21.32 -5.19
N ALA A 53 2.03 -21.84 -5.86
CA ALA A 53 1.25 -21.07 -6.84
C ALA A 53 0.55 -19.86 -6.21
N LEU A 54 -0.09 -20.03 -5.05
CA LEU A 54 -0.73 -18.93 -4.34
C LEU A 54 0.28 -17.87 -3.87
N PHE A 55 1.43 -18.31 -3.37
CA PHE A 55 2.53 -17.43 -3.01
C PHE A 55 3.06 -16.65 -4.21
N ALA A 56 3.23 -17.30 -5.36
CA ALA A 56 3.67 -16.66 -6.60
C ALA A 56 2.69 -15.56 -7.06
N VAL A 57 1.38 -15.79 -6.95
CA VAL A 57 0.36 -14.77 -7.24
C VAL A 57 0.51 -13.56 -6.30
N LEU A 58 0.77 -13.79 -5.01
CA LEU A 58 0.99 -12.71 -4.03
C LEU A 58 2.23 -11.89 -4.38
N VAL A 59 3.34 -12.55 -4.74
CA VAL A 59 4.59 -11.92 -5.21
C VAL A 59 4.34 -11.09 -6.47
N ALA A 60 3.68 -11.66 -7.47
CA ALA A 60 3.39 -10.98 -8.73
C ALA A 60 2.52 -9.73 -8.51
N LYS A 61 1.51 -9.83 -7.64
CA LYS A 61 0.66 -8.70 -7.27
C LYS A 61 1.44 -7.61 -6.54
N HIS A 62 2.30 -7.98 -5.59
CA HIS A 62 3.15 -7.03 -4.88
C HIS A 62 4.11 -6.32 -5.83
N ARG A 63 4.79 -7.06 -6.72
CA ARG A 63 5.71 -6.48 -7.72
C ARG A 63 5.03 -5.47 -8.62
N ARG A 64 3.79 -5.73 -9.08
CA ARG A 64 3.03 -4.79 -9.91
C ARG A 64 2.64 -3.51 -9.17
N LEU A 65 2.36 -3.61 -7.87
CA LEU A 65 2.03 -2.45 -7.03
C LEU A 65 3.27 -1.61 -6.76
N THR A 66 4.41 -2.23 -6.44
CA THR A 66 5.64 -1.51 -6.10
C THR A 66 6.35 -0.92 -7.30
N SER A 67 6.35 -1.61 -8.44
CA SER A 67 7.00 -1.08 -9.65
C SER A 67 6.26 0.10 -10.27
N GLY A 68 4.94 0.16 -10.05
CA GLY A 68 4.06 1.16 -10.63
C GLY A 68 3.83 2.40 -9.79
N THR A 69 4.20 2.37 -8.51
CA THR A 69 3.96 3.47 -7.58
C THR A 69 5.22 4.32 -7.44
N VAL A 70 5.08 5.60 -7.79
CA VAL A 70 6.19 6.54 -7.95
C VAL A 70 5.84 7.86 -7.31
N VAL A 71 6.78 8.41 -6.53
CA VAL A 71 6.71 9.78 -6.05
C VAL A 71 7.75 10.63 -6.77
N ARG A 72 7.35 11.80 -7.23
CA ARG A 72 8.17 12.77 -7.93
C ARG A 72 8.22 14.06 -7.15
N PHE A 73 9.43 14.56 -6.94
CA PHE A 73 9.70 15.86 -6.33
C PHE A 73 10.14 16.82 -7.42
N SER A 74 9.51 17.98 -7.46
CA SER A 74 9.83 19.07 -8.38
C SER A 74 9.82 20.41 -7.62
N PRO A 75 10.32 21.50 -8.23
CA PRO A 75 10.21 22.83 -7.64
C PRO A 75 8.76 23.28 -7.38
N ASP A 76 7.77 22.69 -8.06
CA ASP A 76 6.36 23.02 -7.86
C ASP A 76 5.76 22.29 -6.65
N GLY A 77 6.30 21.11 -6.29
CA GLY A 77 5.73 20.27 -5.24
C GLY A 77 6.07 18.79 -5.37
N VAL A 78 5.17 17.97 -4.82
CA VAL A 78 5.29 16.52 -4.75
C VAL A 78 4.10 15.88 -5.45
N GLU A 79 4.37 14.95 -6.36
CA GLU A 79 3.35 14.16 -7.06
C GLU A 79 3.53 12.68 -6.78
N LEU A 80 2.48 12.03 -6.31
CA LEU A 80 2.36 10.58 -6.20
C LEU A 80 1.54 10.08 -7.39
N SER A 81 2.04 9.04 -8.07
CA SER A 81 1.31 8.34 -9.13
C SER A 81 1.41 6.83 -8.92
N ASP A 82 0.33 6.10 -9.22
CA ASP A 82 0.33 4.63 -9.20
C ASP A 82 0.10 4.01 -10.60
N SER A 83 0.23 2.69 -10.69
CA SER A 83 0.00 1.94 -11.93
C SER A 83 -1.47 1.83 -12.36
N TYR A 84 -2.40 2.21 -11.49
CA TYR A 84 -3.84 2.14 -11.73
C TYR A 84 -4.45 3.49 -12.14
N GLY A 85 -3.63 4.53 -12.26
CA GLY A 85 -4.04 5.87 -12.68
C GLY A 85 -4.47 6.79 -11.54
N PHE A 86 -4.27 6.38 -10.28
CA PHE A 86 -4.38 7.30 -9.15
C PHE A 86 -3.23 8.30 -9.18
N ARG A 87 -3.56 9.58 -9.03
CA ARG A 87 -2.56 10.65 -8.88
C ARG A 87 -2.94 11.57 -7.73
N ALA A 88 -1.94 12.00 -6.98
CA ALA A 88 -2.07 12.97 -5.91
C ALA A 88 -0.96 14.01 -6.06
N ARG A 89 -1.31 15.30 -6.11
CA ARG A 89 -0.36 16.39 -6.24
C ARG A 89 -0.52 17.36 -5.08
N LEU A 90 0.59 17.65 -4.40
CA LEU A 90 0.70 18.64 -3.34
C LEU A 90 1.72 19.68 -3.75
N ARG A 91 1.33 20.96 -3.81
CA ARG A 91 2.30 22.04 -4.02
C ARG A 91 2.99 22.35 -2.70
N TRP A 92 4.23 22.82 -2.75
CA TRP A 92 4.98 23.14 -1.54
C TRP A 92 4.25 24.07 -0.56
N PRO A 93 3.61 25.17 -0.99
CA PRO A 93 2.88 26.05 -0.07
C PRO A 93 1.64 25.39 0.55
N ASP A 94 1.06 24.41 -0.13
CA ASP A 94 -0.20 23.78 0.29
C ASP A 94 0.01 22.61 1.27
N ILE A 95 1.27 22.25 1.55
CA ILE A 95 1.60 21.25 2.57
C ILE A 95 1.31 21.86 3.95
N THR A 96 0.62 21.14 4.82
CA THR A 96 0.24 21.66 6.13
C THR A 96 1.08 21.06 7.25
N ARG A 97 1.43 19.77 7.13
CA ARG A 97 2.19 19.05 8.15
C ARG A 97 2.85 17.78 7.62
N VAL A 98 3.80 17.27 8.39
CA VAL A 98 4.35 15.92 8.29
C VAL A 98 3.76 15.09 9.42
N ASP A 99 3.08 13.99 9.10
CA ASP A 99 2.43 13.15 10.11
C ASP A 99 2.23 11.71 9.59
N ILE A 100 1.71 10.83 10.44
CA ILE A 100 1.39 9.44 10.13
C ILE A 100 0.22 9.39 9.14
N VAL A 101 0.54 9.02 7.91
CA VAL A 101 -0.43 8.72 6.86
C VAL A 101 -0.86 7.27 6.95
N ASN A 102 -2.17 7.03 6.88
CA ASN A 102 -2.75 5.69 6.83
C ASN A 102 -3.04 5.32 5.37
N THR A 103 -2.13 4.57 4.74
CA THR A 103 -2.39 3.98 3.42
C THR A 103 -3.23 2.73 3.59
N GLN A 104 -4.42 2.73 2.99
CA GLN A 104 -5.22 1.52 2.88
C GLN A 104 -5.13 0.96 1.48
N LEU A 105 -4.87 -0.34 1.38
CA LEU A 105 -5.01 -1.07 0.13
C LEU A 105 -6.41 -0.85 -0.44
N ALA A 106 -6.49 -0.71 -1.77
CA ALA A 106 -7.72 -0.50 -2.52
C ALA A 106 -8.74 -1.66 -2.46
N ASN A 107 -8.60 -2.58 -1.50
CA ASN A 107 -9.64 -3.54 -1.13
C ASN A 107 -9.39 -4.14 0.28
N PRO A 108 -9.84 -3.50 1.38
CA PRO A 108 -9.86 -4.14 2.69
C PRO A 108 -11.04 -5.12 2.73
N ARG A 109 -10.97 -6.20 1.93
CA ARG A 109 -11.92 -7.31 2.13
C ARG A 109 -11.67 -7.87 3.51
N ARG A 110 -12.69 -7.82 4.36
CA ARG A 110 -12.75 -8.69 5.54
C ARG A 110 -12.82 -10.11 5.01
N VAL A 111 -11.74 -10.86 5.17
CA VAL A 111 -11.74 -12.29 4.84
C VAL A 111 -12.09 -13.02 6.13
N GLY A 112 -13.26 -13.69 6.13
CA GLY A 112 -13.76 -14.47 7.26
C GLY A 112 -15.27 -14.70 7.20
N ARG A 113 -15.73 -15.86 7.67
CA ARG A 113 -17.16 -16.15 7.87
C ARG A 113 -17.70 -15.40 9.10
N PRO A 114 -19.02 -15.09 9.16
CA PRO A 114 -19.68 -14.76 10.42
C PRO A 114 -19.41 -15.88 11.45
N GLY A 115 -18.84 -15.54 12.61
CA GLY A 115 -18.48 -16.51 13.66
C GLY A 115 -17.02 -16.97 13.71
N GLY A 116 -16.15 -16.54 12.78
CA GLY A 116 -14.71 -16.88 12.77
C GLY A 116 -13.77 -15.68 12.92
N VAL A 117 -12.46 -15.95 12.99
CA VAL A 117 -11.39 -14.94 13.03
C VAL A 117 -11.45 -14.09 11.76
N ARG A 118 -11.73 -12.80 11.91
CA ARG A 118 -11.77 -11.84 10.80
C ARG A 118 -10.38 -11.28 10.59
N VAL A 119 -9.76 -11.60 9.45
CA VAL A 119 -8.48 -11.01 9.08
C VAL A 119 -8.75 -9.75 8.26
N GLN A 120 -8.40 -8.60 8.81
CA GLN A 120 -8.41 -7.33 8.10
C GLN A 120 -6.97 -6.98 7.75
N ALA A 121 -6.69 -6.76 6.46
CA ALA A 121 -5.43 -6.15 6.05
C ALA A 121 -5.34 -4.78 6.73
N GLN A 122 -4.43 -4.64 7.69
CA GLN A 122 -4.25 -3.40 8.42
C GLN A 122 -3.78 -2.30 7.47
N ALA A 123 -4.20 -1.06 7.73
CA ALA A 123 -3.67 0.11 7.04
C ALA A 123 -2.14 0.17 7.28
N LEU A 124 -1.37 0.36 6.22
CA LEU A 124 0.05 0.66 6.34
C LEU A 124 0.16 2.08 6.89
N ARG A 125 0.81 2.19 8.05
CA ARG A 125 1.08 3.47 8.70
C ARG A 125 2.50 3.88 8.36
N SER A 126 2.66 5.06 7.81
CA SER A 126 3.97 5.63 7.49
C SER A 126 3.93 7.14 7.61
N VAL A 127 5.02 7.74 8.07
CA VAL A 127 5.15 9.21 8.06
C VAL A 127 5.15 9.71 6.61
N GLY A 128 4.42 10.79 6.35
CA GLY A 128 4.30 11.36 5.02
C GLY A 128 3.84 12.81 5.05
N LEU A 129 3.62 13.37 3.86
CA LEU A 129 3.19 14.75 3.68
C LEU A 129 1.66 14.83 3.68
N ILE A 130 1.11 15.80 4.38
CA ILE A 130 -0.33 16.08 4.40
C ILE A 130 -0.57 17.54 4.03
N GLY A 131 -1.50 17.80 3.12
CA GLY A 131 -1.85 19.15 2.71
C GLY A 131 -3.09 19.22 1.83
N TRP A 132 -3.38 20.41 1.32
CA TRP A 132 -4.52 20.64 0.42
C TRP A 132 -4.06 20.49 -1.03
N GLY A 133 -4.61 19.50 -1.74
CA GLY A 133 -4.02 19.08 -3.01
C GLY A 133 -5.02 18.72 -4.08
N GLU A 134 -4.47 18.34 -5.22
CA GLU A 134 -5.23 17.78 -6.33
C GLU A 134 -5.19 16.25 -6.24
N ARG A 135 -6.31 15.60 -6.53
CA ARG A 135 -6.40 14.14 -6.55
C ARG A 135 -7.18 13.68 -7.76
N THR A 136 -6.52 12.90 -8.62
CA THR A 136 -7.14 12.22 -9.75
C THR A 136 -7.41 10.77 -9.38
N VAL A 137 -8.67 10.39 -9.41
CA VAL A 137 -9.13 9.05 -9.07
C VAL A 137 -9.54 8.34 -10.36
N PRO A 138 -9.02 7.13 -10.64
CA PRO A 138 -9.37 6.44 -11.88
C PRO A 138 -10.85 6.05 -11.91
N PRO A 139 -11.48 5.95 -13.09
CA PRO A 139 -12.93 5.71 -13.21
C PRO A 139 -13.37 4.38 -12.59
N ARG A 140 -12.49 3.37 -12.62
CA ARG A 140 -12.73 2.01 -12.13
C ARG A 140 -12.31 1.80 -10.66
N VAL A 141 -12.53 2.77 -9.78
CA VAL A 141 -12.38 2.55 -8.33
C VAL A 141 -13.60 1.86 -7.70
N PRO A 142 -13.40 0.97 -6.72
CA PRO A 142 -14.50 0.42 -5.93
C PRO A 142 -15.36 1.51 -5.27
N ARG A 143 -16.68 1.31 -5.19
CA ARG A 143 -17.62 2.30 -4.60
C ARG A 143 -17.20 2.74 -3.19
N TRP A 144 -16.88 1.79 -2.32
CA TRP A 144 -16.45 2.09 -0.95
C TRP A 144 -15.23 3.02 -0.89
N MET A 145 -14.29 2.92 -1.85
CA MET A 145 -13.12 3.79 -1.91
C MET A 145 -13.55 5.19 -2.35
N ARG A 146 -14.43 5.29 -3.35
CA ARG A 146 -15.01 6.57 -3.79
C ARG A 146 -15.75 7.27 -2.65
N ASP A 147 -16.59 6.54 -1.92
CA ASP A 147 -17.34 7.06 -0.77
C ASP A 147 -16.40 7.56 0.32
N ARG A 148 -15.30 6.83 0.58
CA ARG A 148 -14.29 7.25 1.54
C ARG A 148 -13.55 8.50 1.10
N LEU A 149 -13.14 8.57 -0.17
CA LEU A 149 -12.45 9.73 -0.73
C LEU A 149 -13.33 10.98 -0.73
N ALA A 150 -14.66 10.82 -0.87
CA ALA A 150 -15.64 11.90 -0.78
C ALA A 150 -15.83 12.44 0.66
N ARG A 151 -15.47 11.68 1.69
CA ARG A 151 -15.54 12.10 3.11
C ARG A 151 -14.27 12.77 3.62
N VAL A 152 -13.23 12.85 2.79
CA VAL A 152 -11.97 13.50 3.17
C VAL A 152 -12.24 15.00 3.35
N PRO A 153 -11.62 15.65 4.36
CA PRO A 153 -11.78 17.09 4.56
C PRO A 153 -11.47 17.86 3.28
N VAL A 154 -12.14 19.00 3.13
CA VAL A 154 -11.95 19.93 2.02
C VAL A 154 -11.61 21.29 2.61
N ASP A 155 -10.61 21.95 2.04
CA ASP A 155 -10.24 23.31 2.41
C ASP A 155 -11.42 24.25 2.12
N PRO A 156 -11.98 24.95 3.13
CA PRO A 156 -13.08 25.88 2.92
C PRO A 156 -12.70 27.07 2.01
N ALA A 157 -11.42 27.43 1.92
CA ALA A 157 -10.97 28.56 1.11
C ALA A 157 -10.83 28.19 -0.37
N THR A 158 -10.23 27.03 -0.68
CA THR A 158 -9.89 26.64 -2.06
C THR A 158 -10.77 25.52 -2.64
N GLY A 159 -11.56 24.84 -1.80
CA GLY A 159 -12.32 23.66 -2.21
C GLY A 159 -11.46 22.42 -2.50
N ARG A 160 -10.16 22.46 -2.20
CA ARG A 160 -9.24 21.33 -2.44
C ARG A 160 -9.35 20.28 -1.34
N PRO A 161 -9.39 18.98 -1.68
CA PRO A 161 -9.39 17.92 -0.67
C PRO A 161 -8.04 17.83 0.06
N GLU A 162 -8.07 17.32 1.29
CA GLU A 162 -6.86 16.88 1.98
C GLU A 162 -6.24 15.71 1.20
N VAL A 163 -4.96 15.82 0.87
CA VAL A 163 -4.19 14.82 0.14
C VAL A 163 -3.01 14.42 1.00
N THR A 164 -2.72 13.13 0.99
CA THR A 164 -1.64 12.53 1.76
C THR A 164 -0.69 11.77 0.84
N ILE A 165 0.62 12.01 0.98
CA ILE A 165 1.66 11.28 0.24
C ILE A 165 2.53 10.51 1.25
N PRO A 166 2.42 9.17 1.33
CA PRO A 166 3.07 8.34 2.34
C PRO A 166 4.56 8.10 2.00
N LEU A 167 5.43 9.08 2.26
CA LEU A 167 6.85 8.99 1.92
C LEU A 167 7.58 7.83 2.61
N GLY A 168 7.17 7.46 3.82
CA GLY A 168 7.74 6.33 4.56
C GLY A 168 7.51 4.96 3.90
N GLU A 169 6.60 4.84 2.93
CA GLU A 169 6.49 3.63 2.10
C GLU A 169 7.61 3.51 1.07
N PHE A 170 8.20 4.63 0.66
CA PHE A 170 9.31 4.68 -0.30
C PHE A 170 10.64 4.50 0.40
N ASP A 171 10.83 5.23 1.50
CA ASP A 171 11.99 5.12 2.38
C ASP A 171 11.57 5.35 3.84
N PRO A 172 11.65 4.34 4.73
CA PRO A 172 11.32 4.52 6.15
C PRO A 172 12.15 5.60 6.86
N LEU A 173 13.32 5.96 6.32
CA LEU A 173 14.20 7.02 6.83
C LEU A 173 14.26 8.22 5.87
N TRP A 174 13.18 8.46 5.09
CA TRP A 174 13.15 9.49 4.05
C TRP A 174 13.56 10.88 4.54
N GLU A 175 13.23 11.22 5.80
CA GLU A 175 13.55 12.50 6.44
C GLU A 175 15.06 12.81 6.47
N ARG A 176 15.89 11.76 6.56
CA ARG A 176 17.35 11.85 6.58
C ARG A 176 17.99 11.72 5.20
N GLY A 177 17.19 11.39 4.18
CA GLY A 177 17.66 11.18 2.81
C GLY A 177 17.29 12.32 1.86
N ARG A 178 17.45 12.06 0.56
CA ARG A 178 17.17 13.03 -0.51
C ARG A 178 15.74 13.58 -0.48
N MET A 179 14.75 12.77 -0.13
CA MET A 179 13.36 13.24 0.01
C MET A 179 13.24 14.27 1.14
N GLY A 180 13.89 14.02 2.28
CA GLY A 180 13.98 14.98 3.38
C GLY A 180 14.75 16.24 3.03
N ASP A 181 15.78 16.15 2.19
CA ASP A 181 16.48 17.34 1.67
C ASP A 181 15.54 18.26 0.87
N TRP A 182 14.70 17.69 0.00
CA TRP A 182 13.68 18.45 -0.73
C TRP A 182 12.69 19.14 0.22
N VAL A 183 12.18 18.42 1.22
CA VAL A 183 11.24 18.98 2.19
C VAL A 183 11.92 20.09 3.00
N ARG A 184 13.14 19.89 3.51
CA ARG A 184 13.90 20.92 4.22
C ARG A 184 14.19 22.16 3.36
N HIS A 185 14.43 21.98 2.06
CA HIS A 185 14.71 23.09 1.15
C HIS A 185 13.46 23.96 0.89
N HIS A 186 12.30 23.34 0.64
CA HIS A 186 11.09 24.08 0.26
C HIS A 186 10.14 24.38 1.44
N ARG A 187 10.19 23.57 2.49
CA ARG A 187 9.35 23.64 3.69
C ARG A 187 10.16 23.34 4.96
N PRO A 188 11.17 24.18 5.26
CA PRO A 188 11.99 24.01 6.46
C PRO A 188 11.16 24.05 7.76
N ASP A 189 10.04 24.77 7.74
CA ASP A 189 9.08 24.89 8.83
C ASP A 189 8.44 23.56 9.25
N LEU A 190 8.43 22.56 8.38
CA LEU A 190 7.80 21.26 8.63
C LEU A 190 8.73 20.21 9.25
N MET A 191 10.03 20.51 9.39
CA MET A 191 11.07 19.55 9.80
C MET A 191 11.75 19.92 11.12
N GLY A 192 11.15 20.84 11.90
CA GLY A 192 11.65 21.37 13.17
C GLY A 192 10.87 20.89 14.39
#